data_AF-A0A963UG39-F1
#
_entry.id   AF-A0A963UG39-F1
#
_cell.length_a   1.000
_cell.length_b   1.000
_cell.length_c   1.000
_cell.angle_alpha   90.00
_cell.angle_beta   90.00
_cell.angle_gamma   90.00
#
_symmetry.space_group_name_H-M   'P 1'
#
loop_
_entity.id
_entity.type
_entity.pdbx_description
1 polymer ?
#
loop_
_entity_poly.entity_id
_entity_poly.type
_entity_poly.pdbx_seq_one_letter_code
_entity_poly.pdbx_strand_id
1 'polypeptide(L)' 'PYNMIRATIDGLKQEASPRQVAQRRGKKVADILKKPEAAEAVEA' A
#
# COMPACT_ATOMS: atom_id res chain seq x y z
N PRO A 1 -16.62 20.04 8.99
CA PRO A 1 -15.18 19.67 8.89
C PRO A 1 -14.74 18.49 9.77
N TYR A 2 -15.28 18.35 11.00
CA TYR A 2 -14.87 17.31 11.96
C TYR A 2 -15.01 15.87 11.41
N ASN A 3 -16.10 15.60 10.70
CA ASN A 3 -16.36 14.28 10.11
C ASN A 3 -15.33 13.89 9.04
N MET A 4 -14.79 14.86 8.29
CA MET A 4 -13.73 14.60 7.31
C MET A 4 -12.42 14.21 8.00
N ILE A 5 -12.05 14.93 9.07
CA ILE A 5 -10.84 14.63 9.84
C ILE A 5 -10.96 13.23 10.47
N ARG A 6 -12.11 12.90 11.07
CA ARG A 6 -12.35 11.57 11.60
C ARG A 6 -12.27 10.48 10.52
N ALA A 7 -12.89 10.71 9.37
CA ALA A 7 -12.84 9.78 8.24
C ALA A 7 -11.41 9.54 7.75
N THR A 8 -10.57 10.57 7.69
CA THR A 8 -9.16 10.40 7.29
C THR A 8 -8.39 9.53 8.28
N ILE A 9 -8.54 9.77 9.59
CA ILE A 9 -7.87 8.98 10.62
C ILE A 9 -8.36 7.53 10.64
N ASP A 10 -9.67 7.32 10.48
CA ASP A 10 -10.23 5.97 10.42
C ASP A 10 -9.81 5.24 9.13
N GLY A 11 -9.65 5.97 8.02
CA GLY A 11 -9.09 5.43 6.77
C GLY A 11 -7.64 4.95 6.93
N LEU A 12 -6.78 5.74 7.56
CA LEU A 12 -5.37 5.36 7.82
C LEU A 12 -5.24 4.07 8.65
N LYS A 13 -6.17 3.83 9.59
CA LYS A 13 -6.18 2.60 10.39
C LYS A 13 -6.53 1.34 9.58
N GLN A 14 -7.25 1.50 8.48
CA GLN A 14 -7.68 0.38 7.63
C GLN A 14 -6.64 0.01 6.56
N GLU A 15 -5.53 0.75 6.48
CA GLU A 15 -4.46 0.45 5.54
C GLU A 15 -3.80 -0.89 5.86
N ALA A 16 -3.78 -1.78 4.88
CA ALA A 16 -3.14 -3.08 5.01
C ALA A 16 -1.63 -2.94 4.78
N SER A 17 -0.82 -3.27 5.79
CA SER A 17 0.63 -3.27 5.64
C SER A 17 1.09 -4.30 4.60
N PRO A 18 2.19 -4.04 3.85
CA PRO A 18 2.76 -5.01 2.92
C PRO A 18 3.03 -6.37 3.58
N ARG A 19 3.48 -6.38 4.84
CA ARG A 19 3.70 -7.62 5.60
C ARG A 19 2.41 -8.45 5.75
N GLN A 20 1.30 -7.81 6.12
CA GLN A 20 0.01 -8.50 6.25
C GLN A 20 -0.50 -9.00 4.90
N VAL A 21 -0.28 -8.25 3.82
CA VAL A 21 -0.65 -8.66 2.46
C VAL A 21 0.16 -9.87 2.01
N ALA A 22 1.47 -9.87 2.24
CA ALA A 22 2.37 -10.97 1.94
C ALA A 22 1.97 -12.25 2.67
N GLN A 23 1.69 -12.15 3.98
CA GLN A 23 1.23 -13.27 4.81
C GLN A 23 -0.09 -13.85 4.29
N ARG A 24 -1.09 -13.01 3.97
CA ARG A 24 -2.39 -13.46 3.43
C ARG A 24 -2.24 -14.14 2.06
N ARG A 25 -1.30 -13.67 1.24
CA ARG A 25 -1.03 -14.20 -0.11
C ARG A 25 -0.06 -15.40 -0.11
N GLY A 26 0.53 -15.77 1.03
CA GLY A 26 1.57 -16.81 1.10
C GLY A 26 2.84 -16.48 0.31
N LYS A 27 3.15 -15.19 0.11
CA LYS A 27 4.31 -14.71 -0.66
C LYS A 27 5.29 -13.98 0.26
N LYS A 28 6.54 -13.81 -0.15
CA LYS A 28 7.47 -12.96 0.62
C LYS A 28 7.14 -11.49 0.41
N VAL A 29 7.49 -10.66 1.39
CA VAL A 29 7.32 -9.20 1.28
C VAL A 29 8.07 -8.66 0.07
N ALA A 30 9.25 -9.22 -0.24
CA ALA A 30 10.04 -8.86 -1.42
C ALA A 30 9.33 -9.15 -2.76
N ASP A 31 8.43 -10.13 -2.80
CA ASP A 31 7.75 -10.56 -4.03
C ASP A 31 6.48 -9.75 -4.32
N ILE A 32 5.95 -9.03 -3.31
CA ILE A 32 4.74 -8.19 -3.46
C ILE A 32 5.07 -6.70 -3.67
N LEU A 33 6.31 -6.30 -3.37
CA LEU A 33 6.80 -4.96 -3.64
C LEU A 33 7.28 -4.90 -5.08
N LYS A 34 6.86 -3.87 -5.84
CA LYS A 34 7.42 -3.60 -7.16
C LYS A 34 8.90 -3.29 -6.99
N LYS A 35 9.78 -4.09 -7.59
CA LYS A 35 11.17 -3.69 -7.78
C LYS A 35 11.20 -2.41 -8.63
N PRO A 36 12.07 -1.44 -8.33
CA PRO A 36 12.21 -0.21 -9.11
C PRO A 36 12.90 -0.48 -10.45
N GLU A 37 12.26 -1.24 -11.33
CA GLU A 37 12.60 -1.30 -12.77
C GLU A 37 11.58 -0.53 -13.63
N ALA A 38 10.54 0.05 -13.01
CA ALA A 38 9.47 0.80 -13.68
C ALA A 38 9.48 2.29 -13.35
N ALA A 39 10.66 2.87 -13.10
CA ALA A 39 10.89 4.32 -13.22
C ALA A 39 11.36 4.71 -14.63
N GLU A 40 11.43 3.76 -15.58
CA GLU A 40 11.61 3.98 -17.01
C GLU A 40 10.28 3.66 -17.74
N ALA A 41 9.27 4.50 -17.57
CA ALA A 41 8.10 4.59 -18.49
C ALA A 41 7.20 5.78 -18.10
N VAL A 42 7.80 6.95 -17.86
CA VAL A 42 7.08 8.22 -17.98
C VAL A 42 7.75 9.02 -19.09
N GLU A 43 7.60 8.51 -20.31
CA GLU A 43 7.67 9.26 -21.55
C GLU A 43 6.30 9.10 -22.23
N ALA A 44 5.81 10.21 -22.82
CA ALA A 44 4.48 10.49 -23.39
C ALA A 44 3.47 11.17 -22.45
#